data_AF-A0A017TFJ3-F1
#
_entry.id   AF-A0A017TFJ3-F1
#
_cell.length_a   1.000
_cell.length_b   1.000
_cell.length_c   1.000
_cell.angle_alpha   90.00
_cell.angle_beta   90.00
_cell.angle_gamma   90.00
#
_symmetry.space_group_name_H-M   'P 1'
#
loop_
_entity.id
_entity.type
_entity.pdbx_description
1 polymer ?
#
loop_
_entity_poly.entity_id
_entity_poly.type
_entity_poly.pdbx_seq_one_letter_code
_entity_poly.pdbx_strand_id
1 'polypeptide(L)'
;MGEVVRLCLLLALFVAAPVAGDIGSCGQTPEDLDAFKFFAIKAQIDCVKCQECGLLTEACAQACAATPEDDAFPAGCYPLAHDGEVCLNALDFAGCSAYAEYMADEGATTPTECNFCPPEAR
;
A
#
# COMPACT_ATOMS: atom_id res chain seq x y z
N MET A 1 -2.88 -47.59 24.39
CA MET A 1 -3.54 -47.09 23.16
C MET A 1 -4.40 -45.84 23.37
N GLY A 2 -4.82 -45.48 24.60
CA GLY A 2 -5.64 -44.28 24.84
C GLY A 2 -4.89 -42.95 24.96
N GLU A 3 -3.61 -42.94 25.33
CA GLU A 3 -2.82 -41.71 25.48
C GLU A 3 -2.44 -41.07 24.14
N VAL A 4 -2.16 -41.87 23.12
CA VAL A 4 -1.76 -41.38 21.79
C VAL A 4 -2.92 -40.63 21.11
N VAL A 5 -4.16 -41.11 21.32
CA VAL A 5 -5.38 -40.48 20.78
C VAL A 5 -5.64 -39.12 21.42
N ARG A 6 -5.37 -38.96 22.72
CA ARG A 6 -5.52 -37.67 23.42
C ARG A 6 -4.47 -36.65 23.00
N LEU A 7 -3.25 -37.09 22.70
CA LEU A 7 -2.17 -36.20 22.25
C LEU A 7 -2.43 -35.64 20.84
N CYS A 8 -2.97 -36.46 19.93
CA CYS A 8 -3.34 -36.01 18.58
C CYS A 8 -4.51 -35.01 18.57
N LEU A 9 -5.45 -35.14 19.51
CA LEU A 9 -6.62 -34.24 19.59
C LEU A 9 -6.26 -32.83 20.09
N LEU A 10 -5.20 -32.68 20.88
CA LEU A 10 -4.72 -31.38 21.36
C LEU A 10 -3.88 -30.64 20.31
N LEU A 11 -3.21 -31.36 19.41
CA LEU A 11 -2.38 -30.77 18.35
C LEU A 11 -3.20 -30.22 17.16
N ALA A 12 -4.45 -30.66 16.97
CA ALA A 12 -5.29 -30.19 15.88
C ALA A 12 -5.92 -28.80 16.12
N LEU A 13 -5.85 -28.26 17.34
CA LEU A 13 -6.47 -26.98 17.70
C LEU A 13 -5.59 -25.74 17.43
N PHE A 14 -4.34 -25.91 16.99
CA PHE A 14 -3.37 -24.81 16.87
C PHE A 14 -2.86 -24.55 15.44
N VAL A 15 -3.42 -25.19 14.41
CA VAL A 15 -2.84 -25.15 13.03
C VAL A 15 -3.69 -24.35 12.04
N ALA A 16 -4.77 -23.71 12.46
CA ALA A 16 -5.52 -22.76 11.62
C ALA A 16 -5.16 -21.32 12.00
N ALA A 17 -3.89 -20.95 11.90
CA ALA A 17 -3.55 -19.53 11.81
C ALA A 17 -3.93 -19.08 10.39
N PRO A 18 -4.76 -18.03 10.22
CA PRO A 18 -5.04 -17.50 8.89
C PRO A 18 -3.72 -17.10 8.23
N VAL A 19 -3.56 -17.51 6.99
CA VAL A 19 -2.42 -17.12 6.15
C VAL A 19 -2.53 -15.61 5.92
N ALA A 20 -1.42 -14.87 5.85
CA ALA A 20 -1.45 -13.49 5.36
C ALA A 20 -2.06 -13.51 3.95
N GLY A 21 -3.30 -13.00 3.83
CA GLY A 21 -4.19 -13.20 2.68
C GLY A 21 -5.64 -13.57 3.06
N ASP A 22 -5.86 -14.06 4.28
CA ASP A 22 -7.20 -14.36 4.84
C ASP A 22 -7.77 -13.20 5.69
N ILE A 23 -7.05 -12.08 5.77
CA ILE A 23 -7.45 -10.91 6.55
C ILE A 23 -8.34 -10.02 5.67
N GLY A 24 -9.59 -10.46 5.55
CA GLY A 24 -10.78 -9.69 5.21
C GLY A 24 -11.89 -10.03 6.21
N SER A 25 -11.57 -10.01 7.51
CA SER A 25 -12.38 -10.57 8.61
C SER A 25 -13.70 -9.82 8.93
N CYS A 26 -14.27 -9.10 7.97
CA CYS A 26 -15.60 -8.48 8.07
C CYS A 26 -16.64 -9.11 7.12
N GLY A 27 -16.27 -10.18 6.38
CA GLY A 27 -17.17 -10.86 5.44
C GLY A 27 -17.45 -10.07 4.15
N GLN A 28 -16.61 -9.09 3.83
CA GLN A 28 -16.68 -8.35 2.57
C GLN A 28 -15.78 -9.00 1.53
N THR A 29 -16.25 -9.04 0.28
CA THR A 29 -15.44 -9.50 -0.85
C THR A 29 -14.33 -8.47 -1.11
N PRO A 30 -13.06 -8.90 -1.23
CA PRO A 30 -11.98 -7.99 -1.59
C PRO A 30 -12.26 -7.37 -2.97
N GLU A 31 -12.07 -6.07 -3.07
CA GLU A 31 -12.18 -5.31 -4.32
C GLU A 31 -10.78 -4.89 -4.76
N ASP A 32 -10.48 -5.08 -6.05
CA ASP A 32 -9.22 -4.62 -6.63
C ASP A 32 -9.17 -3.09 -6.62
N LEU A 33 -7.98 -2.54 -6.36
CA LEU A 33 -7.75 -1.11 -6.41
C LEU A 33 -7.82 -0.60 -7.85
N ASP A 34 -8.70 0.38 -8.10
CA ASP A 34 -8.77 1.10 -9.38
C ASP A 34 -7.52 1.98 -9.53
N ALA A 35 -6.56 1.52 -10.35
CA ALA A 35 -5.28 2.19 -10.55
C ALA A 35 -5.44 3.63 -11.04
N PHE A 36 -6.32 3.86 -12.01
CA PHE A 36 -6.53 5.20 -12.59
C PHE A 36 -7.04 6.18 -11.53
N LYS A 37 -8.05 5.78 -10.75
CA LYS A 37 -8.56 6.62 -9.65
C LYS A 37 -7.49 6.85 -8.58
N PHE A 38 -6.79 5.78 -8.19
CA PHE A 38 -5.77 5.84 -7.14
C PHE A 38 -4.65 6.81 -7.50
N PHE A 39 -4.01 6.67 -8.66
CA PHE A 39 -2.89 7.51 -9.06
C PHE A 39 -3.31 8.97 -9.27
N ALA A 40 -4.53 9.22 -9.75
CA ALA A 40 -5.07 10.58 -9.85
C ALA A 40 -5.22 11.26 -8.48
N ILE A 41 -5.75 10.55 -7.48
CA ILE A 41 -5.89 11.08 -6.12
C ILE A 41 -4.52 11.24 -5.46
N LYS A 42 -3.64 10.23 -5.60
CA LYS A 42 -2.28 10.27 -5.08
C LYS A 42 -1.52 11.49 -5.60
N ALA A 43 -1.54 11.73 -6.91
CA ALA A 43 -0.89 12.89 -7.52
C ALA A 43 -1.41 14.22 -6.94
N GLN A 44 -2.71 14.32 -6.66
CA GLN A 44 -3.29 15.50 -6.02
C GLN A 44 -2.75 15.72 -4.59
N ILE A 45 -2.74 14.68 -3.75
CA ILE A 45 -2.19 14.75 -2.38
C ILE A 45 -0.72 15.16 -2.44
N ASP A 46 0.04 14.48 -3.30
CA ASP A 46 1.46 14.72 -3.50
C ASP A 46 1.75 16.15 -3.93
N CYS A 47 1.00 16.70 -4.89
CA CYS A 47 1.14 18.08 -5.32
C CYS A 47 0.85 19.07 -4.18
N VAL A 48 -0.23 18.85 -3.42
CA VAL A 48 -0.59 19.70 -2.26
C VAL A 48 0.55 19.68 -1.24
N LYS A 49 1.06 18.50 -0.90
CA LYS A 49 2.15 18.34 0.08
C LYS A 49 3.45 18.98 -0.38
N CYS A 50 3.79 18.84 -1.65
CA CYS A 50 4.94 19.54 -2.23
C CYS A 50 4.81 21.06 -2.09
N GLN A 51 3.63 21.62 -2.34
CA GLN A 51 3.38 23.07 -2.20
C GLN A 51 3.42 23.53 -0.74
N GLU A 52 2.76 22.80 0.18
CA GLU A 52 2.74 23.12 1.61
C GLU A 52 4.15 23.08 2.22
N CYS A 53 4.97 22.13 1.79
CA CYS A 53 6.32 21.93 2.29
C CYS A 53 7.40 22.71 1.53
N GLY A 54 7.06 23.36 0.40
CA GLY A 54 8.00 24.10 -0.43
C GLY A 54 9.04 23.23 -1.15
N LEU A 55 8.69 21.99 -1.52
CA LEU A 55 9.56 21.06 -2.22
C LEU A 55 9.55 21.33 -3.73
N LEU A 56 10.74 21.34 -4.35
CA LEU A 56 10.94 21.71 -5.76
C LEU A 56 11.70 20.62 -6.53
N THR A 57 11.27 19.37 -6.37
CA THR A 57 11.86 18.19 -7.03
C THR A 57 11.14 17.86 -8.33
N GLU A 58 11.73 17.02 -9.18
CA GLU A 58 11.12 16.54 -10.42
C GLU A 58 9.82 15.77 -10.13
N ALA A 59 9.83 14.92 -9.11
CA ALA A 59 8.65 14.18 -8.66
C ALA A 59 7.50 15.11 -8.23
N CYS A 60 7.81 16.20 -7.53
CA CYS A 60 6.81 17.22 -7.19
C CYS A 60 6.27 17.94 -8.44
N ALA A 61 7.12 18.26 -9.42
CA ALA A 61 6.70 18.88 -10.67
C ALA A 61 5.76 17.95 -11.46
N GLN A 62 6.06 16.65 -11.50
CA GLN A 62 5.25 15.63 -12.14
C GLN A 62 3.91 15.42 -11.42
N ALA A 63 3.90 15.35 -10.09
CA ALA A 63 2.66 15.22 -9.31
C ALA A 63 1.71 16.41 -9.54
N CYS A 64 2.25 17.60 -9.76
CA CYS A 64 1.48 18.81 -10.07
C CYS A 64 1.15 18.99 -11.57
N ALA A 65 1.59 18.08 -12.44
CA ALA A 65 1.28 18.14 -13.87
C ALA A 65 -0.21 17.84 -14.12
N ALA A 66 -0.73 18.33 -15.25
CA ALA A 66 -2.15 18.15 -15.59
C ALA A 66 -2.55 16.69 -15.88
N THR A 67 -1.57 15.83 -16.16
CA THR A 67 -1.77 14.41 -16.48
C THR A 67 -0.79 13.58 -15.67
N PRO A 68 -1.26 12.69 -14.77
CA PRO A 68 -0.38 11.74 -14.09
C PRO A 68 0.24 10.79 -15.12
N GLU A 69 1.51 10.47 -14.95
CA GLU A 69 2.22 9.54 -15.85
C GLU A 69 1.93 8.07 -15.52
N ASP A 70 1.66 7.77 -14.25
CA ASP A 70 1.29 6.43 -13.79
C ASP A 70 -0.25 6.26 -13.82
N ASP A 71 -0.72 5.27 -14.57
CA ASP A 71 -2.14 4.90 -14.67
C ASP A 71 -2.41 3.41 -14.43
N ALA A 72 -1.36 2.61 -14.17
CA ALA A 72 -1.45 1.18 -14.02
C ALA A 72 -0.42 0.61 -13.03
N PHE A 73 -0.82 -0.45 -12.32
CA PHE A 73 0.12 -1.25 -11.53
C PHE A 73 0.95 -2.18 -12.42
N PRO A 74 2.16 -2.59 -11.99
CA PRO A 74 2.95 -3.59 -12.69
C PRO A 74 2.16 -4.88 -12.94
N ALA A 75 2.40 -5.52 -14.09
CA ALA A 75 1.76 -6.80 -14.41
C ALA A 75 2.00 -7.84 -13.30
N GLY A 76 0.94 -8.56 -12.92
CA GLY A 76 0.97 -9.52 -11.81
C GLY A 76 0.78 -8.90 -10.43
N CYS A 77 0.61 -7.58 -10.33
CA CYS A 77 0.29 -6.90 -9.08
C CYS A 77 -1.17 -6.44 -9.05
N TYR A 78 -1.90 -6.86 -8.03
CA TYR A 78 -3.33 -6.62 -7.85
C TYR A 78 -3.59 -6.12 -6.42
N PRO A 79 -3.22 -4.86 -6.09
CA PRO A 79 -3.50 -4.30 -4.78
C PRO A 79 -5.00 -4.20 -4.52
N LEU A 80 -5.40 -4.27 -3.26
CA LEU A 80 -6.80 -4.14 -2.88
C LEU A 80 -7.18 -2.68 -2.65
N ALA A 81 -8.45 -2.35 -2.86
CA ALA A 81 -9.00 -1.02 -2.65
C ALA A 81 -8.66 -0.47 -1.26
N HIS A 82 -8.74 -1.33 -0.23
CA HIS A 82 -8.42 -0.98 1.15
C HIS A 82 -6.94 -0.58 1.33
N ASP A 83 -6.01 -1.28 0.67
CA ASP A 83 -4.58 -0.93 0.72
C ASP A 83 -4.35 0.47 0.12
N GLY A 84 -5.07 0.78 -0.96
CA GLY A 84 -5.09 2.11 -1.56
C GLY A 84 -5.55 3.20 -0.59
N GLU A 85 -6.65 2.97 0.13
CA GLU A 85 -7.16 3.90 1.15
C GLU A 85 -6.14 4.13 2.27
N VAL A 86 -5.51 3.06 2.75
CA VAL A 86 -4.49 3.14 3.81
C VAL A 86 -3.28 3.95 3.34
N CYS A 87 -2.81 3.72 2.10
CA CYS A 87 -1.75 4.52 1.48
C CYS A 87 -2.11 6.00 1.37
N LEU A 88 -3.27 6.33 0.79
CA LEU A 88 -3.69 7.73 0.60
C LEU A 88 -3.82 8.46 1.94
N ASN A 89 -4.35 7.80 2.97
CA ASN A 89 -4.42 8.38 4.32
C ASN A 89 -3.02 8.60 4.90
N ALA A 90 -2.10 7.63 4.75
CA ALA A 90 -0.73 7.76 5.23
C ALA A 90 -0.01 8.95 4.57
N LEU A 91 -0.21 9.16 3.28
CA LEU A 91 0.29 10.32 2.55
C LEU A 91 -0.33 11.63 3.08
N ASP A 92 -1.65 11.69 3.25
CA ASP A 92 -2.31 12.90 3.73
C ASP A 92 -1.88 13.32 5.16
N PHE A 93 -1.53 12.35 6.01
CA PHE A 93 -1.03 12.62 7.37
C PHE A 93 0.50 12.77 7.46
N ALA A 94 1.26 12.49 6.41
CA ALA A 94 2.70 12.60 6.44
C ALA A 94 3.15 14.07 6.57
N GLY A 95 4.19 14.27 7.39
CA GLY A 95 4.83 15.57 7.57
C GLY A 95 5.87 15.88 6.48
N CYS A 96 6.30 17.14 6.42
CA CYS A 96 7.22 17.60 5.37
C CYS A 96 8.58 16.90 5.34
N SER A 97 9.10 16.41 6.48
CA SER A 97 10.35 15.64 6.50
C SER A 97 10.21 14.31 5.76
N ALA A 98 9.10 13.61 5.98
CA ALA A 98 8.82 12.35 5.29
C ALA A 98 8.56 12.61 3.79
N TYR A 99 7.82 13.66 3.45
CA TYR A 99 7.58 14.03 2.07
C TYR A 99 8.86 14.41 1.30
N ALA A 100 9.83 15.03 1.98
CA ALA A 100 11.14 15.29 1.38
C ALA A 100 11.87 13.98 1.01
N GLU A 101 11.70 12.91 1.80
CA GLU A 101 12.25 11.58 1.51
C GLU A 101 11.46 10.83 0.42
N TYR A 102 10.15 11.03 0.34
CA TYR A 102 9.30 10.39 -0.68
C TYR A 102 9.47 11.02 -2.06
N MET A 103 9.73 12.34 -2.10
CA MET A 103 9.81 13.14 -3.31
C MET A 103 11.24 13.46 -3.75
N ALA A 104 12.25 12.88 -3.10
CA ALA A 104 13.65 13.14 -3.43
C ALA A 104 13.98 12.72 -4.88
N ASP A 105 14.74 13.54 -5.61
CA ASP A 105 15.17 13.21 -6.98
C ASP A 105 16.10 11.98 -7.01
N GLU A 106 16.85 11.77 -5.92
CA GLU A 106 17.73 10.61 -5.73
C GLU A 106 17.40 9.91 -4.41
N GLY A 107 17.29 8.59 -4.45
CA GLY A 107 17.06 7.79 -3.24
C GLY A 107 15.68 7.95 -2.62
N ALA A 108 14.66 8.31 -3.43
CA ALA A 108 13.28 8.36 -2.99
C ALA A 108 12.86 7.06 -2.29
N THR A 109 12.12 7.20 -1.21
CA THR A 109 11.56 6.07 -0.46
C THR A 109 10.07 5.96 -0.71
N THR A 110 9.53 4.75 -0.59
CA THR A 110 8.09 4.51 -0.66
C THR A 110 7.56 4.23 0.75
N PRO A 111 6.48 4.91 1.19
CA PRO A 111 5.82 4.56 2.45
C PRO A 111 5.44 3.08 2.47
N THR A 112 5.53 2.44 3.62
CA THR A 112 5.21 1.01 3.76
C THR A 112 3.78 0.67 3.35
N GLU A 113 2.86 1.59 3.63
CA GLU A 113 1.43 1.54 3.30
C GLU A 113 1.18 1.61 1.79
N CYS A 114 2.11 2.19 1.04
CA CYS A 114 2.03 2.36 -0.41
C CYS A 114 2.89 1.35 -1.18
N ASN A 115 3.58 0.43 -0.48
CA ASN A 115 4.44 -0.57 -1.10
C ASN A 115 3.62 -1.80 -1.54
N PHE A 116 2.77 -1.61 -2.55
CA PHE A 116 1.82 -2.63 -3.01
C PHE A 116 2.47 -3.85 -3.70
N CYS A 117 3.61 -3.64 -4.36
CA CYS A 117 4.21 -4.63 -5.25
C CYS A 117 5.70 -4.86 -4.94
N PRO A 118 6.06 -5.24 -3.70
CA PRO A 118 7.45 -5.46 -3.35
C PRO A 118 8.04 -6.59 -4.21
N PRO A 119 9.36 -6.59 -4.49
CA PRO A 119 10.00 -7.59 -5.34
C PRO A 119 9.75 -9.04 -4.92
N GLU A 120 9.50 -9.25 -3.63
CA GLU A 120 9.25 -10.56 -3.00
C GLU A 120 7.81 -11.06 -3.20
N ALA A 121 6.89 -10.18 -3.60
CA ALA A 121 5.48 -10.49 -3.84
C ALA A 121 5.16 -10.76 -5.32
N ARG A 122 6.17 -10.82 -6.20
CA ARG A 122 6.04 -11.10 -7.64
C ARG A 122 6.35 -12.56 -7.97
#